data_AF-A0A920LHY2-F1
#
_entry.id   AF-A0A920LHY2-F1
#
_cell.length_a   1.000
_cell.length_b   1.000
_cell.length_c   1.000
_cell.angle_alpha   90.00
_cell.angle_beta   90.00
_cell.angle_gamma   90.00
#
_symmetry.space_group_name_H-M   'P 1'
#
loop_
_entity.id
_entity.type
_entity.pdbx_description
1 polymer ?
#
loop_
_entity_poly.entity_id
_entity_poly.type
_entity_poly.pdbx_seq_one_letter_code
_entity_poly.pdbx_strand_id
1 'polypeptide(L)' 'MDALNNILNRVSARELSIPHPTKDEMNLVYKAALRAPDHAWLRPSSFIEVSGDGLKKLSSIFLNLENLLMHLMR' A
#
# COMPACT_ATOMS: atom_id res chain seq x y z
N MET A 1 16.15 -0.56 -16.61
CA MET A 1 16.18 0.10 -15.29
C MET A 1 17.40 -0.41 -14.54
N ASP A 2 18.19 0.48 -13.97
CA ASP A 2 19.32 0.13 -13.09
C ASP A 2 18.81 0.15 -11.63
N ALA A 3 18.98 -0.98 -10.92
CA ALA A 3 18.44 -1.17 -9.57
C ALA A 3 18.94 -0.10 -8.58
N LEU A 4 20.19 0.35 -8.75
CA LEU A 4 20.79 1.36 -7.89
C LEU A 4 20.06 2.71 -7.99
N ASN A 5 19.72 3.13 -9.20
CA ASN A 5 18.98 4.37 -9.42
C ASN A 5 17.58 4.35 -8.80
N ASN A 6 16.89 3.21 -8.84
CA ASN A 6 15.58 3.07 -8.22
C ASN A 6 15.65 3.22 -6.70
N ILE A 7 16.70 2.69 -6.05
CA ILE A 7 16.89 2.82 -4.59
C ILE A 7 17.23 4.25 -4.21
N LEU A 8 18.16 4.90 -4.93
CA LEU A 8 18.62 6.26 -4.61
C LEU A 8 17.53 7.32 -4.78
N ASN A 9 16.59 7.12 -5.72
CA ASN A 9 15.58 8.11 -6.06
C ASN A 9 14.18 7.79 -5.50
N ARG A 10 14.01 6.72 -4.72
CA ARG A 10 12.70 6.38 -4.13
C ARG A 10 12.35 7.37 -3.02
N VAL A 11 11.27 8.13 -3.22
CA VAL A 11 10.72 9.07 -2.23
C VAL A 11 9.34 8.63 -1.75
N SER A 12 8.88 9.18 -0.62
CA SER A 12 7.51 8.99 -0.14
C SER A 12 6.56 9.92 -0.89
N ALA A 13 5.58 9.35 -1.59
CA ALA A 13 4.52 10.12 -2.23
C ALA A 13 3.46 10.54 -1.19
N ARG A 14 3.11 11.83 -1.17
CA ARG A 14 2.10 12.38 -0.24
C ARG A 14 0.66 12.10 -0.71
N GLU A 15 0.45 12.06 -2.02
CA GLU A 15 -0.87 11.95 -2.63
C GLU A 15 -0.90 10.83 -3.66
N LEU A 16 -2.06 10.20 -3.81
CA LEU A 16 -2.31 9.24 -4.89
C LEU A 16 -2.62 10.02 -6.17
N SER A 17 -2.02 9.61 -7.28
CA SER A 17 -2.22 10.23 -8.59
C SER A 17 -2.57 9.19 -9.66
N ILE A 18 -3.10 9.69 -10.78
CA ILE A 18 -3.36 8.91 -11.99
C ILE A 18 -2.29 9.17 -13.06
N PRO A 19 -1.96 8.18 -13.91
CA PRO A 19 -2.48 6.82 -13.91
C PRO A 19 -1.89 5.99 -12.77
N HIS A 20 -2.71 5.13 -12.15
CA HIS A 20 -2.21 4.08 -11.28
C HIS A 20 -1.71 2.90 -12.14
N PRO A 21 -0.86 2.01 -11.59
CA PRO A 21 -0.40 0.83 -12.31
C PRO A 21 -1.57 -0.03 -12.81
N THR A 22 -1.40 -0.64 -13.98
CA THR A 22 -2.32 -1.62 -14.55
C THR A 22 -2.32 -2.92 -13.74
N LYS A 23 -3.31 -3.78 -13.99
CA LYS A 23 -3.40 -5.10 -13.35
C LYS A 23 -2.15 -5.95 -13.59
N ASP A 24 -1.59 -5.91 -14.79
CA ASP A 24 -0.40 -6.70 -15.14
C ASP A 24 0.86 -6.15 -14.49
N GLU A 25 0.99 -4.83 -14.36
CA GLU A 25 2.07 -4.21 -13.59
C GLU A 25 1.96 -4.55 -12.11
N MET A 26 0.77 -4.51 -11.51
CA MET A 26 0.55 -4.92 -10.12
C MET A 26 0.88 -6.40 -9.90
N ASN A 27 0.57 -7.29 -10.85
CA ASN A 27 0.98 -8.69 -10.79
C ASN A 27 2.50 -8.85 -10.69
N LEU A 28 3.28 -8.02 -11.38
CA LEU A 28 4.74 -8.01 -11.25
C LEU A 28 5.20 -7.47 -9.89
N VAL A 29 4.55 -6.42 -9.38
CA VAL A 29 4.81 -5.88 -8.03
C VAL A 29 4.61 -6.95 -6.97
N TYR A 30 3.52 -7.70 -7.01
CA TYR A 30 3.27 -8.78 -6.03
C TYR A 30 4.29 -9.90 -6.13
N LYS A 31 4.66 -10.32 -7.35
CA LYS A 31 5.72 -11.31 -7.55
C LYS A 31 7.04 -10.85 -6.95
N ALA A 32 7.41 -9.59 -7.11
CA ALA A 32 8.63 -9.03 -6.54
C ALA A 32 8.55 -8.94 -5.01
N ALA A 33 7.44 -8.45 -4.46
CA ALA A 33 7.23 -8.28 -3.02
C ALA A 33 7.30 -9.62 -2.27
N LEU A 34 6.73 -10.69 -2.84
CA LEU A 34 6.73 -12.04 -2.27
C LEU A 34 8.11 -12.74 -2.34
N ARG A 35 9.14 -12.12 -2.92
CA ARG A 35 10.52 -12.60 -2.85
C ARG A 35 11.28 -12.09 -1.63
N ALA A 36 10.69 -11.20 -0.83
CA ALA A 36 11.30 -10.76 0.41
C ALA A 36 11.59 -11.99 1.29
N PRO A 37 12.83 -12.17 1.77
CA PRO A 37 13.18 -13.31 2.60
C PRO A 37 12.42 -13.23 3.93
N ASP A 38 11.85 -14.34 4.36
CA ASP A 38 11.19 -14.51 5.65
C ASP A 38 11.95 -15.51 6.51
N HIS A 39 11.96 -15.29 7.83
CA HIS A 39 12.58 -16.23 8.74
C HIS A 39 11.77 -17.54 8.74
N ALA A 40 12.47 -18.67 8.57
CA ALA A 40 11.88 -20.01 8.61
C ALA A 40 10.68 -20.24 7.65
N TRP A 41 10.58 -19.47 6.56
CA TRP A 41 9.50 -19.59 5.59
C TRP A 41 8.08 -19.45 6.18
N LEU A 42 7.91 -18.56 7.17
CA LEU A 42 6.65 -18.37 7.87
C LEU A 42 5.55 -17.70 7.02
N ARG A 43 5.92 -16.94 5.98
CA ARG A 43 5.03 -16.11 5.14
C ARG A 43 3.97 -15.33 5.93
N PRO A 44 4.34 -14.58 6.98
CA PRO A 44 3.35 -13.91 7.83
C PRO A 44 2.67 -12.72 7.14
N SER A 45 3.29 -12.16 6.10
CA SER A 45 2.80 -10.98 5.40
C SER A 45 1.73 -11.33 4.36
N SER A 46 0.63 -10.58 4.36
CA SER A 46 -0.38 -10.58 3.32
C SER A 46 -0.49 -9.20 2.69
N PHE A 47 -0.90 -9.16 1.42
CA PHE A 47 -1.15 -7.92 0.69
C PHE A 47 -2.65 -7.80 0.42
N ILE A 48 -3.20 -6.62 0.67
CA ILE A 48 -4.58 -6.26 0.32
C ILE A 48 -4.48 -5.12 -0.68
N GLU A 49 -4.98 -5.34 -1.89
CA GLU A 49 -5.13 -4.28 -2.89
C GLU A 49 -6.45 -3.55 -2.66
N VAL A 50 -6.39 -2.22 -2.57
CA VAL A 50 -7.57 -1.36 -2.52
C VAL A 50 -7.49 -0.38 -3.69
N SER A 51 -8.45 -0.45 -4.60
CA SER A 51 -8.48 0.36 -5.82
C SER A 51 -9.90 0.88 -6.11
N GLY A 52 -10.00 1.85 -7.01
CA GLY A 52 -11.26 2.48 -7.39
C GLY A 52 -12.05 3.03 -6.19
N ASP A 53 -13.36 2.73 -6.15
CA ASP A 53 -14.24 3.17 -5.06
C ASP A 53 -13.89 2.54 -3.69
N GLY A 54 -13.08 1.48 -3.66
CA GLY A 54 -12.54 0.91 -2.42
C GLY A 54 -11.72 1.93 -1.63
N LEU A 55 -11.02 2.86 -2.30
CA LEU A 55 -10.24 3.91 -1.64
C LEU A 55 -11.14 4.86 -0.84
N LYS A 56 -12.33 5.20 -1.38
CA LYS A 56 -13.32 6.04 -0.68
C LYS A 56 -13.85 5.34 0.56
N LYS A 57 -14.16 4.04 0.44
CA LYS A 57 -14.61 3.22 1.57
C LYS A 57 -13.54 3.19 2.66
N LEU A 58 -12.28 2.91 2.30
CA LEU A 58 -11.18 2.87 3.25
C LEU A 58 -10.98 4.22 3.96
N SER A 59 -11.00 5.32 3.19
CA SER A 59 -10.90 6.68 3.73
C SER A 59 -12.01 6.98 4.75
N SER A 60 -13.26 6.61 4.44
CA SER A 60 -14.39 6.82 5.35
C SER A 60 -14.25 6.07 6.67
N ILE A 61 -13.68 4.86 6.65
CA ILE A 61 -13.46 4.05 7.86
C ILE A 61 -12.43 4.75 8.77
N PHE A 62 -11.32 5.22 8.20
CA PHE A 62 -10.29 5.92 8.98
C PHE A 62 -10.83 7.23 9.59
N LEU A 63 -11.58 8.02 8.82
CA LEU A 63 -12.17 9.26 9.30
C LEU A 63 -13.19 9.01 10.43
N ASN A 64 -14.02 7.97 10.29
CA ASN A 64 -14.99 7.60 11.32
C ASN A 64 -14.30 7.16 12.61
N LEU A 65 -13.20 6.41 12.51
CA LEU A 65 -12.41 6.00 13.66
C LEU A 65 -11.80 7.22 14.37
N GLU A 66 -11.23 8.16 13.62
CA GLU A 66 -10.69 9.40 14.18
C GLU A 66 -11.76 10.20 14.92
N ASN A 67 -12.94 10.37 14.32
CA ASN A 67 -14.07 11.06 14.93
C ASN A 67 -14.54 10.40 16.23
N LEU A 68 -14.59 9.06 16.26
CA LEU A 68 -14.93 8.30 17.45
C LEU A 68 -13.90 8.52 18.57
N LEU A 69 -12.61 8.43 18.25
CA LEU A 69 -11.54 8.66 19.21
C LEU A 69 -11.57 10.08 19.76
N MET A 70 -11.78 11.08 18.91
CA MET A 70 -11.94 12.47 19.34
C MET A 70 -13.15 12.68 20.27
N HIS A 71 -14.24 11.93 20.07
CA HIS A 71 -15.39 11.98 20.96
C HIS A 71 -15.11 11.35 22.32
N LEU A 72 -14.41 10.21 22.36
CA LEU A 72 -14.08 9.48 23.60
C LEU A 72 -13.01 10.20 24.45
N MET A 73 -12.21 11.08 23.86
CA MET A 73 -11.17 11.85 24.53
C MET A 73 -11.65 13.21 25.08
N ARG A 74 -12.93 13.56 24.89
CA ARG A 74 -13.56 14.75 25.46
C ARG A 74 -14.37 14.39 26.70
#